data_AF-A0A7C8CZS6-F1
#
_entry.id   AF-A0A7C8CZS6-F1
#
_cell.length_a   1.000
_cell.length_b   1.000
_cell.length_c   1.000
_cell.angle_alpha   90.00
_cell.angle_beta   90.00
_cell.angle_gamma   90.00
#
_symmetry.space_group_name_H-M   'P 1'
#
loop_
_entity.id
_entity.type
_entity.pdbx_description
1 polymer ?
#
loop_
_entity_poly.entity_id
_entity_poly.type
_entity_poly.pdbx_seq_one_letter_code
_entity_poly.pdbx_strand_id
1 'polypeptide(L)'
;GSKERGALLYLPQEGRGIGLTRKIQAYHLQQREGLDTVEANERLGFPPDLRDYSDAAAILRALGGTQVRLLTNNPAKVEGLVSHGVDVVERISIEPEPGPINLGYLRAKKNKMGHLFEAI
;
A
#
# COMPACT_ATOMS: atom_id res chain seq x y z
N GLY A 1 4.87 -20.09 -6.56
CA GLY A 1 6.15 -20.61 -7.07
C GLY A 1 7.27 -19.68 -6.62
N SER A 2 8.38 -20.22 -6.09
CA SER A 2 9.58 -19.43 -5.82
C SER A 2 10.13 -18.90 -7.14
N LYS A 3 10.43 -17.60 -7.20
CA LYS A 3 11.20 -17.04 -8.32
C LYS A 3 12.66 -17.02 -7.91
N GLU A 4 13.54 -17.42 -8.84
CA GLU A 4 14.98 -17.48 -8.59
C GLU A 4 15.63 -16.12 -8.35
N ARG A 5 14.98 -15.01 -8.77
CA ARG A 5 15.51 -13.65 -8.63
C ARG A 5 14.40 -12.66 -8.29
N GLY A 6 14.69 -11.73 -7.38
CA GLY A 6 13.79 -10.65 -6.98
C GLY A 6 14.47 -9.70 -5.99
N ALA A 7 13.84 -8.57 -5.73
CA ALA A 7 14.29 -7.58 -4.75
C ALA A 7 13.12 -7.14 -3.87
N LEU A 8 13.42 -6.80 -2.61
CA LEU A 8 12.49 -6.18 -1.68
C LEU A 8 13.01 -4.78 -1.34
N LEU A 9 12.25 -3.75 -1.74
CA LEU A 9 12.55 -2.38 -1.38
C LEU A 9 11.79 -2.02 -0.10
N TYR A 10 12.52 -1.73 0.97
CA TYR A 10 11.95 -1.27 2.23
C TYR A 10 12.01 0.26 2.31
N LEU A 11 10.87 0.91 2.12
CA LEU A 11 10.76 2.37 2.21
C LEU A 11 10.32 2.79 3.62
N PRO A 12 10.97 3.78 4.25
CA PRO A 12 10.62 4.27 5.59
C PRO A 12 9.38 5.20 5.56
N GLN A 13 8.24 4.71 5.06
CA GLN A 13 6.99 5.46 4.88
C GLN A 13 5.86 4.95 5.78
N GLU A 14 6.13 4.88 7.08
CA GLU A 14 5.20 4.34 8.07
C GLU A 14 3.87 5.11 8.11
N GLY A 15 2.77 4.39 8.36
CA GLY A 15 1.43 4.99 8.46
C GLY A 15 0.85 5.54 7.16
N ARG A 16 1.42 5.22 5.99
CA ARG A 16 1.15 5.93 4.72
C ARG A 16 1.67 7.37 4.70
N GLY A 17 2.82 7.61 5.33
CA GLY A 17 3.49 8.90 5.35
C GLY A 17 3.15 9.79 6.56
N ILE A 18 2.13 9.44 7.35
CA ILE A 18 1.77 10.20 8.57
C ILE A 18 2.66 9.87 9.79
N GLY A 19 3.47 8.82 9.70
CA GLY A 19 4.34 8.35 10.78
C GLY A 19 3.66 7.47 11.83
N LEU A 20 4.50 6.82 12.65
CA LEU A 20 4.06 5.79 13.62
C LEU A 20 3.12 6.34 14.70
N THR A 21 3.44 7.49 15.28
CA THR A 21 2.63 8.09 16.35
C THR A 21 1.20 8.36 15.90
N ARG A 22 1.03 8.86 14.67
CA ARG A 22 -0.29 9.13 14.10
C ARG A 22 -1.05 7.87 13.74
N LYS A 23 -0.35 6.83 13.27
CA LYS A 23 -0.93 5.50 13.06
C LYS A 23 -1.51 4.92 14.37
N ILE A 24 -0.81 5.07 15.48
CA ILE A 24 -1.29 4.62 16.81
C ILE A 24 -2.56 5.40 17.21
N GLN A 25 -2.58 6.72 16.99
CA GLN A 25 -3.77 7.54 17.23
C GLN A 25 -4.96 7.13 16.36
N ALA A 26 -4.72 6.83 15.08
CA ALA A 26 -5.75 6.33 14.18
C ALA A 26 -6.33 4.99 14.67
N TYR A 27 -5.49 4.07 15.17
CA TYR A 27 -5.97 2.83 15.78
C TYR A 27 -6.79 3.06 17.04
N HIS A 28 -6.41 4.02 17.87
CA HIS A 28 -7.19 4.37 19.05
C HIS A 28 -8.59 4.89 18.68
N LEU A 29 -8.69 5.72 17.63
CA LEU A 29 -9.97 6.21 17.11
C LEU A 29 -10.82 5.09 16.51
N GLN A 30 -10.22 4.19 15.72
CA GLN A 30 -10.94 3.03 15.15
C GLN A 30 -11.57 2.17 16.26
N GLN A 31 -10.84 1.92 17.35
CA GLN A 31 -11.35 1.13 18.46
C GLN A 31 -12.42 1.86 19.28
N ARG A 32 -12.24 3.16 19.53
CA ARG A 32 -13.17 3.92 20.37
C ARG A 32 -14.46 4.33 19.68
N GLU A 33 -14.37 4.65 18.39
CA GLU A 33 -15.47 5.23 17.61
C GLU A 33 -16.00 4.25 16.55
N GLY A 34 -15.41 3.06 16.42
CA GLY A 34 -15.81 2.07 15.42
C GLY A 34 -15.53 2.50 13.98
N LEU A 35 -14.69 3.52 13.79
CA LEU A 35 -14.32 4.06 12.48
C LEU A 35 -13.48 3.05 11.70
N ASP A 36 -13.55 3.12 10.37
CA ASP A 36 -12.58 2.45 9.54
C ASP A 36 -11.25 3.23 9.41
N THR A 37 -10.29 2.63 8.70
CA THR A 37 -8.95 3.22 8.56
C THR A 37 -8.94 4.53 7.76
N VAL A 38 -9.87 4.75 6.83
CA VAL A 38 -9.96 5.98 6.05
C VAL A 38 -10.58 7.08 6.90
N GLU A 39 -11.72 6.77 7.54
CA GLU A 39 -12.44 7.70 8.42
C GLU A 39 -11.57 8.16 9.59
N ALA A 40 -10.81 7.26 10.20
CA ALA A 40 -9.90 7.62 11.28
C ALA A 40 -8.78 8.58 10.83
N ASN A 41 -8.28 8.42 9.60
CA ASN A 41 -7.27 9.33 9.04
C ASN A 41 -7.87 10.71 8.73
N GLU A 42 -9.05 10.75 8.11
CA GLU A 42 -9.77 11.98 7.82
C GLU A 42 -10.11 12.75 9.11
N ARG A 43 -10.52 12.02 10.16
CA ARG A 43 -10.81 12.59 11.49
C ARG A 43 -9.59 13.23 12.14
N LEU A 44 -8.40 12.67 11.88
CA LEU A 44 -7.13 13.23 12.31
C LEU A 44 -6.60 14.36 11.40
N GLY A 45 -7.32 14.70 10.33
CA GLY A 45 -6.96 15.76 9.38
C GLY A 45 -5.88 15.37 8.37
N PHE A 46 -5.69 14.06 8.13
CA PHE A 46 -4.69 13.57 7.19
C PHE A 46 -5.34 13.00 5.92
N PRO A 47 -4.71 13.19 4.75
CA PRO A 47 -5.09 12.47 3.55
C PRO A 47 -5.02 10.96 3.74
N PRO A 48 -5.84 10.19 3.00
CA PRO A 48 -5.89 8.73 3.14
C PRO A 48 -4.57 8.04 2.77
N ASP A 49 -3.74 8.67 1.92
CA ASP A 49 -2.41 8.19 1.52
C ASP A 49 -1.50 9.35 1.13
N LEU A 50 -0.32 9.48 1.74
CA LEU A 50 0.68 10.52 1.44
C LEU A 50 1.98 9.93 0.85
N ARG A 51 1.98 8.65 0.47
CA ARG A 51 3.19 7.98 -0.01
C ARG A 51 3.58 8.46 -1.40
N ASP A 52 4.88 8.66 -1.59
CA ASP A 52 5.51 8.87 -2.90
C ASP A 52 6.41 7.68 -3.25
N TYR A 53 6.39 7.26 -4.51
CA TYR A 53 7.17 6.12 -5.00
C TYR A 53 8.40 6.54 -5.82
N SER A 54 8.73 7.83 -5.85
CA SER A 54 9.92 8.38 -6.51
C SER A 54 11.22 7.71 -6.03
N ASP A 55 11.38 7.55 -4.71
CA ASP A 55 12.54 6.88 -4.11
C ASP A 55 12.66 5.42 -4.58
N ALA A 56 11.55 4.67 -4.61
CA ALA A 56 11.55 3.30 -5.09
C ALA A 56 11.93 3.23 -6.58
N ALA A 57 11.39 4.12 -7.40
CA ALA A 57 11.73 4.19 -8.81
C ALA A 57 13.21 4.54 -9.03
N ALA A 58 13.76 5.47 -8.25
CA ALA A 58 15.17 5.82 -8.29
C ALA A 58 16.07 4.63 -7.93
N ILE A 59 15.75 3.91 -6.85
CA ILE A 59 16.49 2.71 -6.43
C ILE A 59 16.41 1.63 -7.50
N LEU A 60 15.22 1.35 -8.05
CA LEU A 60 15.05 0.34 -9.10
C LEU A 60 15.87 0.66 -10.35
N ARG A 61 15.86 1.92 -10.80
CA ARG A 61 16.69 2.35 -11.94
C ARG A 61 18.18 2.24 -11.65
N ALA A 62 18.62 2.60 -10.44
CA ALA A 62 20.01 2.45 -10.02
C ALA A 62 20.47 0.98 -10.02
N LEU A 63 19.55 0.04 -9.76
CA LEU A 63 19.78 -1.40 -9.85
C LEU A 63 19.62 -1.97 -11.27
N GLY A 64 19.30 -1.13 -12.27
CA GLY A 64 19.05 -1.53 -13.66
C GLY A 64 17.65 -2.11 -13.92
N GLY A 65 16.74 -2.08 -12.94
CA GLY A 65 15.37 -2.56 -13.04
C GLY A 65 14.43 -1.52 -13.65
N THR A 66 14.47 -1.36 -14.98
CA THR A 66 13.55 -0.46 -15.72
C THR A 66 12.22 -1.13 -16.06
N GLN A 67 12.16 -2.46 -16.07
CA GLN A 67 10.94 -3.26 -16.22
C GLN A 67 10.81 -4.22 -15.03
N VAL A 68 9.66 -4.20 -14.35
CA VAL A 68 9.43 -4.98 -13.13
C VAL A 68 8.10 -5.72 -13.15
N ARG A 69 8.12 -6.94 -12.58
CA ARG A 69 6.91 -7.66 -12.19
C ARG A 69 6.60 -7.32 -10.74
N LEU A 70 5.60 -6.49 -10.50
CA LEU A 70 5.34 -5.89 -9.21
C LEU A 70 4.35 -6.72 -8.39
N LEU A 71 4.75 -7.14 -7.20
CA LEU A 71 3.86 -7.80 -6.24
C LEU A 71 3.05 -6.75 -5.49
N THR A 72 1.79 -6.52 -5.90
CA THR A 72 0.92 -5.54 -5.25
C THR A 72 -0.57 -5.70 -5.55
N ASN A 73 -1.38 -5.27 -4.58
CA ASN A 73 -2.84 -5.10 -4.72
C ASN A 73 -3.25 -3.62 -4.69
N ASN A 74 -2.29 -2.70 -4.63
CA ASN A 74 -2.56 -1.26 -4.62
C ASN A 74 -2.27 -0.66 -6.01
N PRO A 75 -3.27 -0.26 -6.80
CA PRO A 75 -3.05 0.39 -8.10
C PRO A 75 -2.17 1.64 -8.02
N ALA A 76 -2.28 2.42 -6.94
CA ALA A 76 -1.45 3.62 -6.76
C ALA A 76 0.06 3.32 -6.70
N LYS A 77 0.46 2.10 -6.31
CA LYS A 77 1.87 1.68 -6.39
C LYS A 77 2.33 1.44 -7.83
N VAL A 78 1.44 0.89 -8.66
CA VAL A 78 1.71 0.68 -10.09
C VAL A 78 1.86 2.03 -10.76
N GLU A 79 0.85 2.90 -10.59
CA GLU A 79 0.84 4.25 -11.16
C GLU A 79 2.05 5.07 -10.73
N GLY A 80 2.40 5.05 -9.42
CA GLY A 80 3.54 5.79 -8.91
C GLY A 80 4.89 5.31 -9.46
N LEU A 81 5.08 4.01 -9.71
CA LEU A 81 6.31 3.52 -10.33
C LEU A 81 6.37 3.90 -11.82
N VAL A 82 5.24 3.76 -12.54
CA VAL A 82 5.14 4.11 -13.96
C VAL A 82 5.38 5.61 -14.18
N SER A 83 4.77 6.47 -13.36
CA SER A 83 4.96 7.93 -13.45
C SER A 83 6.40 8.36 -13.22
N HIS A 84 7.17 7.56 -12.47
CA HIS A 84 8.58 7.80 -12.19
C HIS A 84 9.52 7.00 -13.11
N GLY A 85 9.02 6.47 -14.22
CA GLY A 85 9.84 5.89 -15.29
C GLY A 85 10.28 4.44 -15.05
N VAL A 86 9.55 3.68 -14.23
CA VAL A 86 9.70 2.23 -14.10
C VAL A 86 8.47 1.55 -14.70
N ASP A 87 8.67 0.75 -15.73
CA ASP A 87 7.61 0.03 -16.42
C ASP A 87 7.17 -1.20 -15.62
N VAL A 88 5.88 -1.28 -15.28
CA VAL A 88 5.31 -2.40 -14.55
C VAL A 88 4.68 -3.36 -15.55
N VAL A 89 5.49 -4.29 -16.05
CA VAL A 89 5.11 -5.24 -17.11
C VAL A 89 4.11 -6.29 -16.65
N GLU A 90 4.02 -6.53 -15.34
CA GLU A 90 3.05 -7.46 -14.76
C GLU A 90 2.75 -7.08 -13.31
N ARG A 91 1.45 -7.03 -12.95
CA ARG A 91 1.01 -6.97 -11.55
C ARG A 91 0.73 -8.38 -11.05
N ILE A 92 1.40 -8.77 -9.97
CA ILE A 92 1.18 -10.05 -9.29
C ILE A 92 0.41 -9.78 -8.01
N SER A 93 -0.77 -10.37 -7.89
CA SER A 93 -1.62 -10.24 -6.70
C SER A 93 -0.96 -10.88 -5.47
N ILE A 94 -1.08 -10.24 -4.32
CA ILE A 94 -0.61 -10.72 -3.01
C ILE A 94 -1.74 -10.61 -1.99
N GLU A 95 -2.67 -11.57 -2.04
CA GLU A 95 -3.88 -11.55 -1.21
C GLU A 95 -3.64 -12.26 0.14
N PRO A 96 -3.90 -11.59 1.27
CA PRO A 96 -3.97 -12.26 2.56
C PRO A 96 -5.30 -13.03 2.67
N GLU A 97 -5.29 -14.15 3.38
CA GLU A 97 -6.52 -14.85 3.70
C GLU A 97 -7.45 -13.96 4.56
N PRO A 98 -8.72 -13.78 4.16
CA PRO A 98 -9.69 -13.03 4.96
C PRO A 98 -10.05 -13.82 6.21
N GLY A 99 -10.02 -13.13 7.36
CA GLY A 99 -10.44 -13.64 8.65
C GLY A 99 -11.24 -12.59 9.42
N PRO A 100 -11.91 -12.96 10.53
CA PRO A 100 -12.81 -12.07 11.26
C PRO A 100 -12.17 -10.72 11.66
N ILE A 101 -10.87 -10.74 11.97
CA ILE A 101 -10.13 -9.56 12.43
C ILE A 101 -9.74 -8.61 11.29
N ASN A 102 -9.35 -9.14 10.12
CA ASN A 102 -8.81 -8.33 9.03
C ASN A 102 -9.85 -7.99 7.94
N LEU A 103 -11.03 -8.62 7.96
CA LEU A 103 -12.05 -8.47 6.92
C LEU A 103 -12.53 -7.02 6.76
N GLY A 104 -12.80 -6.32 7.86
CA GLY A 104 -13.22 -4.92 7.82
C GLY A 104 -12.15 -4.01 7.21
N TYR A 105 -10.89 -4.23 7.58
CA TYR A 105 -9.75 -3.51 7.01
C TYR A 105 -9.54 -3.77 5.52
N LEU A 106 -9.69 -5.03 5.09
CA LEU A 106 -9.56 -5.40 3.68
C LEU A 106 -10.70 -4.82 2.83
N ARG A 107 -11.93 -4.82 3.37
CA ARG A 107 -13.09 -4.16 2.73
C ARG A 107 -12.89 -2.65 2.60
N ALA A 108 -12.38 -1.97 3.64
CA ALA A 108 -12.08 -0.54 3.56
C ALA A 108 -11.05 -0.25 2.46
N LYS A 109 -10.00 -1.08 2.36
CA LYS A 109 -9.00 -0.97 1.28
C LYS A 109 -9.59 -1.19 -0.11
N LYS A 110 -10.46 -2.19 -0.29
CA LYS A 110 -11.11 -2.46 -1.57
C LYS A 110 -12.07 -1.32 -1.96
N ASN A 111 -13.03 -1.04 -1.08
CA ASN A 111 -14.16 -0.17 -1.39
C ASN A 111 -13.82 1.31 -1.37
N LYS A 112 -12.91 1.74 -0.47
CA LYS A 112 -12.56 3.16 -0.29
C LYS A 112 -11.21 3.55 -0.89
N MET A 113 -10.29 2.60 -1.09
CA MET A 113 -8.95 2.88 -1.63
C MET A 113 -8.65 2.21 -2.97
N GLY A 114 -9.63 1.54 -3.58
CA GLY A 114 -9.48 0.93 -4.91
C GLY A 114 -8.52 -0.25 -4.97
N HIS A 115 -8.22 -0.90 -3.84
CA HIS A 115 -7.34 -2.07 -3.85
C HIS A 115 -7.97 -3.24 -4.62
N LEU A 116 -7.15 -3.91 -5.41
CA LEU A 116 -7.54 -5.07 -6.22
C LEU A 116 -7.38 -6.34 -5.39
N PHE A 117 -8.50 -6.82 -4.81
CA PHE A 117 -8.60 -8.12 -4.17
C PHE A 117 -9.68 -8.94 -4.88
N GLU A 118 -9.37 -10.18 -5.25
CA GLU A 118 -10.29 -11.13 -5.87
C GLU A 118 -11.12 -11.88 -4.83
N ALA A 119 -10.54 -12.18 -3.67
CA ALA A 119 -11.14 -13.03 -2.64
C ALA A 119 -12.16 -12.34 -1.69
N ILE A 120 -12.43 -11.04 -1.87
CA ILE A 120 -13.16 -10.19 -0.88
C ILE A 120 -14.17 -9.29 -1.55
#